data_AF-A0AAV1HJV5-F1
#
_entry.id   AF-A0AAV1HJV5-F1
#
_cell.length_a   1.000
_cell.length_b   1.000
_cell.length_c   1.000
_cell.angle_alpha   90.00
_cell.angle_beta   90.00
_cell.angle_gamma   90.00
#
_symmetry.space_group_name_H-M   'P 1'
#
loop_
_entity.id
_entity.type
_entity.pdbx_description
1 polymer ?
#
loop_
_entity_poly.entity_id
_entity_poly.type
_entity_poly.pdbx_seq_one_letter_code
_entity_poly.pdbx_strand_id
1 'polypeptide(L)'
;MSIQKQEQVEKSYDPQDTTMKFVDREDDLDFVYADYDGLKAELSCGHAVTPKSLTDWCVRQLKKGKYKFRCPAAVEGSTKVCNKRWSYREVRRLADLSVEEMIYFEETMARLAATKYCEIKPCPQCKTNLERVDLGNLCVVCTICTANQKKTYQFCWQCLKTWKGPGPRSDRCDNQGCINKDLELLQTCKSISLPAVKGVTECPSVRACPTCGMAVEHSQDYCKNIHCPRCNVSFCFVCLKLKVTCSKTSSPYAICPSGVAPRQTSIPLWKRK
;
A
#
# COMPACT_ATOMS: atom_id res chain seq x y z
N MET A 1 -5.77 2.17 24.22
CA MET A 1 -7.00 2.72 24.83
C MET A 1 -8.15 1.84 24.35
N SER A 2 -8.74 1.10 25.27
CA SER A 2 -9.84 0.17 25.01
C SER A 2 -11.06 0.98 24.58
N ILE A 3 -11.55 0.72 23.37
CA ILE A 3 -12.80 1.28 22.89
C ILE A 3 -13.91 0.59 23.68
N GLN A 4 -14.36 1.23 24.76
CA GLN A 4 -15.61 0.89 25.41
C GLN A 4 -16.72 1.01 24.36
N LYS A 5 -17.62 0.03 24.32
CA LYS A 5 -18.89 0.07 23.59
C LYS A 5 -19.65 1.34 24.04
N GLN A 6 -19.47 2.45 23.34
CA GLN A 6 -20.46 3.50 23.30
C GLN A 6 -21.63 2.95 22.49
N GLU A 7 -22.85 3.07 23.02
CA GLU A 7 -24.07 2.90 22.25
C GLU A 7 -23.94 3.75 20.98
N GLN A 8 -23.77 3.09 19.84
CA GLN A 8 -23.69 3.79 18.56
C GLN A 8 -25.08 4.37 18.30
N VAL A 9 -25.20 5.68 18.42
CA VAL A 9 -26.33 6.41 17.83
C VAL A 9 -26.43 5.95 16.37
N GLU A 10 -27.61 5.45 16.00
CA GLU A 10 -27.81 4.87 14.70
C GLU A 10 -27.76 5.96 13.63
N LYS A 11 -26.82 5.85 12.69
CA LYS A 11 -26.65 6.86 11.64
C LYS A 11 -27.77 6.75 10.62
N SER A 12 -28.50 7.83 10.39
CA SER A 12 -29.50 7.97 9.34
C SER A 12 -29.30 9.26 8.57
N TYR A 13 -29.66 9.26 7.29
CA TYR A 13 -29.65 10.49 6.51
C TYR A 13 -30.80 11.41 6.93
N ASP A 14 -30.61 12.72 6.74
CA ASP A 14 -31.71 13.68 6.80
C ASP A 14 -32.62 13.48 5.57
N PRO A 15 -33.91 13.12 5.74
CA PRO A 15 -34.85 12.96 4.63
C PRO A 15 -35.02 14.24 3.79
N GLN A 16 -34.71 15.41 4.35
CA GLN A 16 -34.84 16.70 3.68
C GLN A 16 -33.58 17.12 2.91
N ASP A 17 -32.49 16.33 2.95
CA ASP A 17 -31.28 16.64 2.20
C ASP A 17 -31.47 16.41 0.69
N THR A 18 -31.91 17.48 0.01
CA THR A 18 -32.09 17.51 -1.46
C THR A 18 -30.80 17.34 -2.26
N THR A 19 -29.64 17.41 -1.60
CA THR A 19 -28.37 17.22 -2.30
C THR A 19 -28.06 15.74 -2.52
N MET A 20 -28.71 14.82 -1.79
CA MET A 20 -28.59 13.38 -1.95
C MET A 20 -29.70 12.81 -2.83
N LYS A 21 -29.41 11.69 -3.51
CA LYS A 21 -30.39 10.96 -4.29
C LYS A 21 -30.84 9.73 -3.49
N PHE A 22 -31.97 9.86 -2.79
CA PHE A 22 -32.56 8.75 -2.06
C PHE A 22 -33.23 7.76 -3.02
N VAL A 23 -33.14 6.47 -2.69
CA VAL A 23 -33.64 5.37 -3.52
C VAL A 23 -34.28 4.29 -2.65
N ASP A 24 -35.30 3.61 -3.20
CA ASP A 24 -36.11 2.59 -2.54
C ASP A 24 -35.65 1.15 -2.84
N ARG A 25 -34.38 0.97 -3.14
CA ARG A 25 -33.78 -0.36 -3.37
C ARG A 25 -32.96 -0.80 -2.15
N GLU A 26 -32.60 -2.07 -2.10
CA GLU A 26 -31.79 -2.64 -1.01
C GLU A 26 -30.41 -1.97 -0.88
N ASP A 27 -29.83 -2.06 0.31
CA ASP A 27 -28.46 -1.59 0.55
C ASP A 27 -27.48 -2.59 -0.09
N ASP A 28 -26.77 -2.14 -1.13
CA ASP A 28 -25.83 -2.95 -1.90
C ASP A 28 -24.56 -3.36 -1.12
N LEU A 29 -24.37 -2.84 0.10
CA LEU A 29 -23.25 -3.13 0.99
C LEU A 29 -23.66 -3.85 2.29
N ASP A 30 -24.96 -3.98 2.55
CA ASP A 30 -25.42 -4.60 3.79
C ASP A 30 -25.52 -6.12 3.67
N PHE A 31 -24.39 -6.78 3.95
CA PHE A 31 -24.31 -8.25 3.97
C PHE A 31 -24.80 -8.86 5.30
N VAL A 32 -25.22 -8.04 6.27
CA VAL A 32 -25.42 -8.49 7.67
C VAL A 32 -26.82 -8.17 8.19
N TYR A 33 -27.42 -7.05 7.78
CA TYR A 33 -28.71 -6.56 8.24
C TYR A 33 -29.62 -6.24 7.04
N ALA A 34 -29.99 -7.29 6.30
CA ALA A 34 -30.89 -7.19 5.14
C ALA A 34 -32.24 -6.50 5.46
N ASP A 35 -32.64 -6.47 6.73
CA ASP A 35 -33.91 -5.92 7.20
C ASP A 35 -33.80 -4.50 7.80
N TYR A 36 -32.68 -3.79 7.62
CA TYR A 36 -32.56 -2.42 8.12
C TYR A 36 -33.34 -1.42 7.23
N ASP A 37 -34.42 -0.87 7.79
CA ASP A 37 -35.35 0.06 7.11
C ASP A 37 -34.85 1.53 7.08
N GLY A 38 -33.53 1.72 7.02
CA GLY A 38 -32.94 3.05 6.95
C GLY A 38 -33.05 3.69 5.55
N LEU A 39 -33.03 5.02 5.50
CA LEU A 39 -32.88 5.76 4.24
C LEU A 39 -31.58 5.36 3.53
N LYS A 40 -31.67 5.17 2.21
CA LYS A 40 -30.55 4.75 1.36
C LYS A 40 -30.30 5.81 0.30
N ALA A 41 -29.03 6.15 0.10
CA ALA A 41 -28.61 7.13 -0.89
C ALA A 41 -27.79 6.45 -2.00
N GLU A 42 -27.97 6.92 -3.23
CA GLU A 42 -27.23 6.44 -4.39
C GLU A 42 -25.83 7.06 -4.47
N LEU A 43 -24.80 6.21 -4.49
CA LEU A 43 -23.42 6.58 -4.80
C LEU A 43 -23.27 6.89 -6.30
N SER A 44 -22.18 7.57 -6.66
CA SER A 44 -21.84 7.86 -8.07
C SER A 44 -21.66 6.63 -8.96
N CYS A 45 -21.54 5.43 -8.36
CA CYS A 45 -21.51 4.17 -9.07
C CYS A 45 -22.88 3.55 -9.36
N GLY A 46 -23.97 4.17 -8.90
CA GLY A 46 -25.33 3.67 -9.06
C GLY A 46 -25.75 2.65 -8.01
N HIS A 47 -24.95 2.44 -6.96
CA HIS A 47 -25.25 1.52 -5.85
C HIS A 47 -25.79 2.31 -4.65
N ALA A 48 -26.79 1.75 -3.97
CA ALA A 48 -27.46 2.32 -2.81
C ALA A 48 -26.80 1.88 -1.51
N VAL A 49 -26.67 2.81 -0.56
CA VAL A 49 -26.04 2.55 0.74
C VAL A 49 -26.69 3.35 1.85
N THR A 50 -26.67 2.79 3.04
CA THR A 50 -26.86 3.52 4.31
C THR A 50 -25.54 4.15 4.77
N PRO A 51 -25.58 5.18 5.64
CA PRO A 51 -24.35 5.78 6.15
C PRO A 51 -23.49 4.75 6.91
N LYS A 52 -24.16 3.85 7.65
CA LYS A 52 -23.52 2.82 8.46
C LYS A 52 -22.79 1.78 7.59
N SER A 53 -23.45 1.22 6.58
CA SER A 53 -22.85 0.18 5.72
C SER A 53 -21.63 0.72 4.98
N LEU A 54 -21.70 1.97 4.48
CA LEU A 54 -20.58 2.63 3.81
C LEU A 54 -19.41 2.91 4.77
N THR A 55 -19.72 3.39 6.00
CA THR A 55 -18.71 3.62 7.06
C THR A 55 -17.97 2.32 7.35
N ASP A 56 -18.70 1.25 7.67
CA ASP A 56 -18.14 -0.04 8.07
C ASP A 56 -17.30 -0.65 6.95
N TRP A 57 -17.78 -0.60 5.71
CA TRP A 57 -17.01 -1.07 4.56
C TRP A 57 -15.68 -0.33 4.44
N CYS A 58 -15.70 1.00 4.51
CA CYS A 58 -14.49 1.81 4.38
C CYS A 58 -13.51 1.59 5.54
N VAL A 59 -13.99 1.48 6.79
CA VAL A 59 -13.17 1.12 7.95
C VAL A 59 -12.50 -0.24 7.76
N ARG A 60 -13.24 -1.26 7.26
CA ARG A 60 -12.66 -2.58 6.93
C ARG A 60 -11.58 -2.47 5.85
N GLN A 61 -11.74 -1.60 4.85
CA GLN A 61 -10.69 -1.36 3.85
C GLN A 61 -9.44 -0.72 4.47
N LEU A 62 -9.60 0.29 5.32
CA LEU A 62 -8.49 0.94 6.02
C LEU A 62 -7.72 -0.03 6.91
N LYS A 63 -8.43 -0.88 7.66
CA LYS A 63 -7.82 -1.96 8.47
C LYS A 63 -7.03 -2.96 7.62
N LYS A 64 -7.45 -3.20 6.37
CA LYS A 64 -6.74 -4.02 5.38
C LYS A 64 -5.62 -3.26 4.64
N GLY A 65 -5.28 -2.04 5.08
CA GLY A 65 -4.24 -1.21 4.47
C GLY A 65 -4.63 -0.55 3.13
N LYS A 66 -5.92 -0.55 2.78
CA LYS A 66 -6.45 0.05 1.55
C LYS A 66 -7.08 1.40 1.85
N TYR A 67 -6.49 2.48 1.33
CA TYR A 67 -6.98 3.86 1.47
C TYR A 67 -7.68 4.40 0.21
N LYS A 68 -7.80 3.58 -0.85
CA LYS A 68 -8.56 3.91 -2.06
C LYS A 68 -9.85 3.10 -2.05
N PHE A 69 -10.96 3.74 -1.71
CA PHE A 69 -12.26 3.08 -1.60
C PHE A 69 -12.86 2.75 -2.97
N ARG A 70 -13.50 1.60 -3.03
CA ARG A 70 -14.14 1.06 -4.24
C ARG A 70 -15.40 0.31 -3.87
N CYS A 71 -16.35 0.32 -4.80
CA CYS A 71 -17.59 -0.43 -4.69
C CYS A 71 -17.35 -1.94 -4.73
N PRO A 72 -17.74 -2.71 -3.71
CA PRO A 72 -17.73 -4.17 -3.74
C PRO A 72 -18.99 -4.79 -4.33
N ALA A 73 -20.05 -4.02 -4.54
CA ALA A 73 -21.33 -4.54 -5.00
C ALA A 73 -21.20 -5.28 -6.34
N ALA A 74 -22.02 -6.31 -6.51
CA ALA A 74 -22.15 -6.98 -7.79
C ALA A 74 -22.79 -6.05 -8.83
N VAL A 75 -22.47 -6.25 -10.10
CA VAL A 75 -23.23 -5.64 -11.19
C VAL A 75 -24.45 -6.52 -11.44
N GLU A 76 -25.62 -5.93 -11.45
CA GLU A 76 -26.89 -6.65 -11.67
C GLU A 76 -26.83 -7.48 -12.96
N GLY A 77 -27.25 -8.75 -12.88
CA GLY A 77 -27.17 -9.70 -13.99
C GLY A 77 -25.75 -10.13 -14.39
N SER A 78 -24.73 -9.87 -13.57
CA SER A 78 -23.33 -10.22 -13.86
C SER A 78 -22.63 -10.89 -12.67
N THR A 79 -21.67 -11.75 -12.96
CA THR A 79 -20.73 -12.29 -11.96
C THR A 79 -19.59 -11.32 -11.60
N LYS A 80 -19.61 -10.10 -12.16
CA LYS A 80 -18.57 -9.09 -11.96
C LYS A 80 -18.93 -8.13 -10.83
N VAL A 81 -17.90 -7.72 -10.09
CA VAL A 81 -18.00 -6.62 -9.10
C VAL A 81 -17.88 -5.26 -9.78
N CYS A 82 -18.62 -4.27 -9.28
CA CYS A 82 -18.64 -2.90 -9.78
C CYS A 82 -17.24 -2.27 -9.77
N ASN A 83 -16.55 -2.32 -8.62
CA ASN A 83 -15.16 -1.90 -8.44
C ASN A 83 -14.85 -0.42 -8.81
N LYS A 84 -15.90 0.39 -9.04
CA LYS A 84 -15.77 1.83 -9.30
C LYS A 84 -15.18 2.51 -8.08
N ARG A 85 -14.25 3.43 -8.31
CA ARG A 85 -13.53 4.16 -7.25
C ARG A 85 -14.38 5.33 -6.77
N TRP A 86 -14.51 5.47 -5.46
CA TRP A 86 -15.17 6.62 -4.84
C TRP A 86 -14.15 7.68 -4.45
N SER A 87 -14.59 8.94 -4.49
CA SER A 87 -13.80 10.04 -3.93
C SER A 87 -13.94 10.05 -2.40
N TYR A 88 -12.93 10.54 -1.67
CA TYR A 88 -13.08 10.68 -0.22
C TYR A 88 -14.17 11.70 0.15
N ARG A 89 -14.38 12.73 -0.68
CA ARG A 89 -15.46 13.70 -0.50
C ARG A 89 -16.85 13.04 -0.55
N GLU A 90 -17.04 12.13 -1.50
CA GLU A 90 -18.26 11.33 -1.62
C GLU A 90 -18.44 10.40 -0.41
N VAL A 91 -17.39 9.68 -0.02
CA VAL A 91 -17.42 8.79 1.16
C VAL A 91 -17.74 9.58 2.42
N ARG A 92 -17.04 10.68 2.69
CA ARG A 92 -17.25 11.50 3.89
C ARG A 92 -18.68 12.00 4.01
N ARG A 93 -19.29 12.36 2.88
CA ARG A 93 -20.66 12.89 2.82
C ARG A 93 -21.71 11.79 2.96
N LEU A 94 -21.60 10.70 2.20
CA LEU A 94 -22.61 9.64 2.18
C LEU A 94 -22.45 8.64 3.33
N ALA A 95 -21.27 8.56 3.94
CA ALA A 95 -21.11 7.76 5.17
C ALA A 95 -21.52 8.53 6.43
N ASP A 96 -21.92 9.80 6.26
CA ASP A 96 -22.21 10.76 7.33
C ASP A 96 -21.19 10.66 8.47
N LEU A 97 -19.92 10.91 8.13
CA LEU A 97 -18.82 10.72 9.08
C LEU A 97 -18.85 11.82 10.15
N SER A 98 -18.78 11.42 11.42
CA SER A 98 -18.54 12.35 12.52
C SER A 98 -17.16 12.99 12.40
N VAL A 99 -16.92 14.05 13.19
CA VAL A 99 -15.61 14.71 13.24
C VAL A 99 -14.51 13.73 13.64
N GLU A 100 -14.76 12.86 14.62
CA GLU A 100 -13.82 11.84 15.09
C GLU A 100 -13.53 10.79 14.01
N GLU A 101 -14.55 10.35 13.29
CA GLU A 101 -14.39 9.40 12.19
C GLU A 101 -13.62 10.02 11.02
N MET A 102 -13.90 11.29 10.68
CA MET A 102 -13.13 12.01 9.69
C MET A 102 -11.65 12.07 10.05
N ILE A 103 -11.31 12.43 11.30
CA ILE A 103 -9.93 12.45 11.78
C ILE A 103 -9.30 11.06 11.62
N TYR A 104 -9.98 10.01 12.08
CA TYR A 104 -9.49 8.63 11.94
C TYR A 104 -9.23 8.23 10.48
N PHE A 105 -10.15 8.56 9.57
CA PHE A 105 -10.04 8.29 8.15
C PHE A 105 -8.87 9.05 7.54
N GLU A 106 -8.83 10.37 7.73
CA GLU A 106 -7.83 11.26 7.13
C GLU A 106 -6.41 10.89 7.61
N GLU A 107 -6.21 10.69 8.91
CA GLU A 107 -4.93 10.25 9.47
C GLU A 107 -4.50 8.88 8.97
N THR A 108 -5.43 7.91 8.94
CA THR A 108 -5.11 6.55 8.49
C THR A 108 -4.83 6.51 6.99
N MET A 109 -5.61 7.24 6.18
CA MET A 109 -5.38 7.37 4.75
C MET A 109 -4.04 8.05 4.47
N ALA A 110 -3.73 9.15 5.16
CA ALA A 110 -2.45 9.85 5.03
C ALA A 110 -1.27 8.94 5.39
N ARG A 111 -1.35 8.22 6.52
CA ARG A 111 -0.33 7.26 6.95
C ARG A 111 -0.12 6.14 5.93
N LEU A 112 -1.20 5.53 5.43
CA LEU A 112 -1.11 4.46 4.43
C LEU A 112 -0.57 4.96 3.08
N ALA A 113 -0.94 6.17 2.66
CA ALA A 113 -0.41 6.79 1.46
C ALA A 113 1.08 7.10 1.62
N ALA A 114 1.47 7.66 2.77
CA ALA A 114 2.85 7.99 3.11
C ALA A 114 3.74 6.74 3.14
N THR A 115 3.33 5.66 3.80
CA THR A 115 4.05 4.36 3.79
C THR A 115 4.25 3.83 2.37
N LYS A 116 3.29 4.07 1.46
CA LYS A 116 3.37 3.57 0.10
C LYS A 116 4.27 4.43 -0.80
N TYR A 117 4.19 5.74 -0.69
CA TYR A 117 4.77 6.66 -1.68
C TYR A 117 5.97 7.45 -1.17
N CYS A 118 6.03 7.71 0.13
CA CYS A 118 7.08 8.51 0.73
C CYS A 118 8.18 7.61 1.31
N GLU A 119 9.39 8.14 1.37
CA GLU A 119 10.49 7.50 2.09
C GLU A 119 10.64 8.25 3.41
N ILE A 120 9.84 7.86 4.39
CA ILE A 120 9.80 8.55 5.69
C ILE A 120 10.51 7.69 6.73
N LYS A 121 11.40 8.33 7.50
CA LYS A 121 11.99 7.75 8.71
C LYS A 121 12.12 8.83 9.79
N PRO A 122 12.04 8.44 11.07
CA PRO A 122 12.29 9.37 12.15
C PRO A 122 13.78 9.75 12.19
N CYS A 123 14.05 11.03 12.44
CA CYS A 123 15.39 11.51 12.76
C CYS A 123 15.92 10.75 14.00
N PRO A 124 17.14 10.19 13.96
CA PRO A 124 17.68 9.45 15.10
C PRO A 124 17.83 10.31 16.35
N GLN A 125 18.02 11.63 16.20
CA GLN A 125 18.16 12.57 17.32
C GLN A 125 16.82 13.11 17.83
N CYS A 126 16.07 13.87 17.02
CA CYS A 126 14.84 14.54 17.48
C CYS A 126 13.54 13.75 17.27
N LYS A 127 13.61 12.57 16.65
CA LYS A 127 12.47 11.68 16.34
C LYS A 127 11.41 12.25 15.37
N THR A 128 11.57 13.49 14.90
CA THR A 128 10.72 14.05 13.84
C THR A 128 10.84 13.22 12.56
N ASN A 129 9.71 12.91 11.94
CA ASN A 129 9.66 12.21 10.66
C ASN A 129 10.16 13.10 9.53
N LEU A 130 11.12 12.60 8.77
CA LEU A 130 11.69 13.28 7.61
C LEU A 130 11.40 12.46 6.36
N GLU A 131 11.04 13.10 5.25
CA GLU A 131 10.99 12.44 3.94
C GLU A 131 12.32 12.60 3.22
N ARG A 132 12.85 11.48 2.71
CA ARG A 132 13.98 11.47 1.79
C ARG A 132 13.48 11.65 0.35
N VAL A 133 13.75 12.82 -0.23
CA VAL A 133 13.36 13.16 -1.60
C VAL A 133 14.28 12.48 -2.62
N ASP A 134 15.60 12.55 -2.44
CA ASP A 134 16.56 11.89 -3.33
C ASP A 134 16.87 10.46 -2.85
N LEU A 135 16.36 9.48 -3.60
CA LEU A 135 16.55 8.05 -3.30
C LEU A 135 18.00 7.59 -3.53
N GLY A 136 18.75 8.30 -4.36
CA GLY A 136 20.16 8.05 -4.66
C GLY A 136 21.12 8.65 -3.63
N ASN A 137 20.63 9.40 -2.64
CA ASN A 137 21.46 9.96 -1.60
C ASN A 137 21.10 9.38 -0.23
N LEU A 138 22.05 8.72 0.43
CA LEU A 138 21.89 8.20 1.78
C LEU A 138 22.14 9.26 2.86
N CYS A 139 22.76 10.40 2.51
CA CYS A 139 23.02 11.50 3.44
C CYS A 139 21.79 12.39 3.54
N VAL A 140 21.08 12.31 4.66
CA VAL A 140 19.86 13.08 4.90
C VAL A 140 20.10 14.15 5.95
N VAL A 141 19.66 15.38 5.65
CA VAL A 141 19.72 16.52 6.56
C VAL A 141 18.43 16.59 7.39
N CYS A 142 18.55 16.67 8.71
CA CYS A 142 17.40 17.02 9.55
C CYS A 142 17.28 18.54 9.65
N THR A 143 16.28 19.12 9.02
CA THR A 143 16.03 20.58 9.04
C THR A 143 15.74 21.09 10.45
N ILE A 144 15.01 20.31 11.27
CA ILE A 144 14.67 20.68 12.66
C ILE A 144 15.91 20.70 13.56
N CYS A 145 16.72 19.63 13.57
CA CYS A 145 17.95 19.60 14.33
C CYS A 145 18.93 20.68 13.86
N THR A 146 19.00 20.90 12.54
CA THR A 146 19.87 21.93 11.97
C THR A 146 19.50 23.33 12.43
N ALA A 147 18.21 23.66 12.45
CA ALA A 147 17.71 24.93 12.95
C ALA A 147 17.96 25.08 14.47
N ASN A 148 17.59 24.07 15.26
CA ASN A 148 17.70 24.13 16.72
C ASN A 148 19.16 24.23 17.20
N GLN A 149 20.08 23.57 16.52
CA GLN A 149 21.51 23.54 16.89
C GLN A 149 22.32 24.64 16.20
N LYS A 150 21.73 25.37 15.25
CA LYS A 150 22.42 26.30 14.34
C LYS A 150 23.64 25.65 13.63
N LYS A 151 23.58 24.33 13.44
CA LYS A 151 24.64 23.51 12.84
C LYS A 151 24.01 22.38 12.04
N THR A 152 24.47 22.17 10.81
CA THR A 152 23.96 21.11 9.94
C THR A 152 24.05 19.74 10.61
N TYR A 153 22.89 19.11 10.80
CA TYR A 153 22.80 17.74 11.29
C TYR A 153 22.46 16.79 10.14
N GLN A 154 23.38 15.86 9.85
CA GLN A 154 23.26 14.87 8.79
C GLN A 154 23.36 13.46 9.35
N PHE A 155 22.57 12.54 8.82
CA PHE A 155 22.60 11.13 9.20
C PHE A 155 22.44 10.23 7.97
N CYS A 156 22.88 8.97 8.12
CA CYS A 156 22.76 7.96 7.09
C CYS A 156 21.37 7.32 7.10
N TRP A 157 20.70 7.28 5.94
CA TRP A 157 19.36 6.69 5.78
C TRP A 157 19.29 5.18 6.01
N GLN A 158 20.42 4.47 5.88
CA GLN A 158 20.51 3.03 6.13
C GLN A 158 20.71 2.73 7.62
N CYS A 159 21.81 3.21 8.21
CA CYS A 159 22.20 2.83 9.57
C CYS A 159 21.69 3.79 10.65
N LEU A 160 21.08 4.92 10.29
CA LEU A 160 20.55 5.94 11.20
C LEU A 160 21.58 6.52 12.18
N LYS A 161 22.88 6.43 11.85
CA LYS A 161 23.98 7.08 12.59
C LYS A 161 24.33 8.40 11.91
N THR A 162 24.98 9.30 12.64
CA THR A 162 25.55 10.54 12.07
C THR A 162 26.36 10.23 10.82
N TRP A 163 26.19 11.06 9.79
CA TRP A 163 26.85 10.86 8.50
C TRP A 163 28.37 10.86 8.64
N LYS A 164 29.05 9.92 7.96
CA LYS A 164 30.50 9.85 7.85
C LYS A 164 30.88 9.53 6.41
N GLY A 165 31.88 10.24 5.90
CA GLY A 165 32.41 10.07 4.55
C GLY A 165 31.94 11.13 3.55
N PRO A 166 32.44 11.06 2.30
CA PRO A 166 32.00 11.94 1.23
C PRO A 166 30.51 11.71 0.94
N GLY A 167 29.79 12.79 0.63
CA GLY A 167 28.41 12.73 0.16
C GLY A 167 28.22 13.71 -1.01
N PRO A 168 27.20 13.53 -1.86
CA PRO A 168 26.14 12.51 -1.80
C PRO A 168 26.60 11.12 -2.30
N ARG A 169 26.00 10.04 -1.79
CA ARG A 169 26.25 8.66 -2.27
C ARG A 169 25.08 7.72 -1.99
N SER A 170 24.91 6.69 -2.83
CA SER A 170 23.79 5.74 -2.81
C SER A 170 24.11 4.37 -2.19
N ASP A 171 25.39 4.04 -2.06
CA ASP A 171 25.88 2.70 -1.75
C ASP A 171 25.91 2.41 -0.23
N ARG A 172 26.68 3.20 0.54
CA ARG A 172 26.78 3.11 2.01
C ARG A 172 27.29 4.42 2.60
N CYS A 173 27.54 4.49 3.90
CA CYS A 173 28.36 5.56 4.50
C CYS A 173 29.61 4.94 5.13
N ASP A 174 30.52 5.76 5.65
CA ASP A 174 31.78 5.27 6.24
C ASP A 174 31.64 4.84 7.71
N ASN A 175 30.40 4.72 8.21
CA ASN A 175 30.17 4.12 9.52
C ASN A 175 30.47 2.61 9.48
N GLN A 176 31.21 2.13 10.47
CA GLN A 176 31.44 0.70 10.69
C GLN A 176 30.11 -0.06 10.82
N GLY A 177 29.99 -1.16 10.08
CA GLY A 177 28.80 -2.00 10.01
C GLY A 177 27.60 -1.37 9.29
N CYS A 178 27.78 -0.32 8.47
CA CYS A 178 26.69 0.20 7.65
C CYS A 178 26.34 -0.78 6.52
N ILE A 179 25.18 -1.45 6.64
CA ILE A 179 24.67 -2.42 5.66
C ILE A 179 23.28 -2.00 5.20
N ASN A 180 22.98 -2.22 3.92
CA ASN A 180 21.63 -2.11 3.40
C ASN A 180 20.84 -3.37 3.76
N LYS A 181 19.97 -3.26 4.78
CA LYS A 181 19.16 -4.38 5.29
C LYS A 181 18.27 -5.04 4.22
N ASP A 182 17.72 -4.25 3.30
CA ASP A 182 16.89 -4.81 2.22
C ASP A 182 17.76 -5.63 1.26
N LEU A 183 18.97 -5.17 0.96
CA LEU A 183 19.91 -5.91 0.11
C LEU A 183 20.41 -7.18 0.80
N GLU A 184 20.73 -7.09 2.09
CA GLU A 184 21.10 -8.24 2.92
C GLU A 184 19.98 -9.30 2.91
N LEU A 185 18.72 -8.88 3.09
CA LEU A 185 17.57 -9.78 3.00
C LEU A 185 17.45 -10.44 1.62
N LEU A 186 17.63 -9.70 0.52
CA LEU A 186 17.59 -10.26 -0.84
C LEU A 186 18.70 -11.31 -1.07
N GLN A 187 19.85 -11.11 -0.44
CA GLN A 187 21.01 -12.01 -0.53
C GLN A 187 20.90 -13.24 0.39
N THR A 188 20.20 -13.14 1.51
CA THR A 188 20.21 -14.17 2.57
C THR A 188 18.87 -14.88 2.78
N CYS A 189 17.77 -14.38 2.19
CA CYS A 189 16.44 -14.98 2.37
C CYS A 189 16.43 -16.48 1.99
N LYS A 190 15.54 -17.27 2.60
CA LYS A 190 15.43 -18.70 2.26
C LYS A 190 15.02 -18.94 0.80
N SER A 191 15.25 -20.14 0.29
CA SER A 191 14.64 -20.60 -0.95
C SER A 191 13.20 -21.10 -0.71
N ILE A 192 12.38 -21.05 -1.76
CA ILE A 192 11.04 -21.59 -1.84
C ILE A 192 10.82 -22.26 -3.21
N SER A 193 9.90 -23.22 -3.26
CA SER A 193 9.37 -23.75 -4.51
C SER A 193 8.10 -22.98 -4.92
N LEU A 194 7.76 -23.04 -6.21
CA LEU A 194 6.48 -22.57 -6.75
C LEU A 194 5.74 -23.80 -7.32
N PRO A 195 4.91 -24.50 -6.53
CA PRO A 195 4.36 -25.81 -6.92
C PRO A 195 3.58 -25.81 -8.24
N ALA A 196 2.83 -24.74 -8.52
CA ALA A 196 2.07 -24.60 -9.76
C ALA A 196 2.94 -24.28 -10.99
N VAL A 197 4.22 -23.97 -10.81
CA VAL A 197 5.16 -23.63 -11.89
C VAL A 197 6.18 -24.74 -12.03
N LYS A 198 5.93 -25.68 -12.95
CA LYS A 198 6.74 -26.89 -13.10
C LYS A 198 8.22 -26.54 -13.31
N GLY A 199 9.09 -27.13 -12.47
CA GLY A 199 10.54 -26.97 -12.51
C GLY A 199 11.12 -25.90 -11.59
N VAL A 200 10.29 -25.15 -10.84
CA VAL A 200 10.78 -24.12 -9.89
C VAL A 200 10.80 -24.68 -8.47
N THR A 201 11.95 -25.23 -8.07
CA THR A 201 12.16 -25.80 -6.72
C THR A 201 12.95 -24.87 -5.79
N GLU A 202 13.91 -24.12 -6.32
CA GLU A 202 14.85 -23.27 -5.55
C GLU A 202 14.80 -21.81 -6.01
N CYS A 203 13.77 -21.06 -5.58
CA CYS A 203 13.64 -19.64 -5.83
C CYS A 203 13.79 -18.83 -4.53
N PRO A 204 14.59 -17.74 -4.49
CA PRO A 204 14.61 -16.81 -3.35
C PRO A 204 13.20 -16.39 -2.92
N SER A 205 12.90 -16.48 -1.62
CA SER A 205 11.58 -16.19 -1.06
C SER A 205 11.22 -14.71 -1.08
N VAL A 206 12.23 -13.85 -1.13
CA VAL A 206 12.08 -12.39 -1.24
C VAL A 206 12.79 -11.92 -2.50
N ARG A 207 12.12 -11.08 -3.29
CA ARG A 207 12.67 -10.42 -4.49
C ARG A 207 12.39 -8.93 -4.42
N ALA A 208 13.26 -8.10 -4.98
CA ALA A 208 12.97 -6.69 -5.19
C ALA A 208 12.31 -6.47 -6.56
N CYS A 209 11.27 -5.65 -6.59
CA CYS A 209 10.61 -5.27 -7.83
C CYS A 209 11.62 -4.64 -8.80
N PRO A 210 11.70 -5.10 -10.06
CA PRO A 210 12.67 -4.59 -11.04
C PRO A 210 12.45 -3.12 -11.42
N THR A 211 11.27 -2.56 -11.11
CA THR A 211 10.91 -1.18 -11.44
C THR A 211 11.15 -0.20 -10.29
N CYS A 212 10.74 -0.57 -9.07
CA CYS A 212 10.75 0.36 -7.92
C CYS A 212 11.55 -0.13 -6.71
N GLY A 213 12.16 -1.32 -6.78
CA GLY A 213 13.04 -1.84 -5.75
C GLY A 213 12.34 -2.35 -4.49
N MET A 214 11.01 -2.24 -4.39
CA MET A 214 10.27 -2.74 -3.24
C MET A 214 10.45 -4.25 -3.09
N ALA A 215 10.86 -4.70 -1.90
CA ALA A 215 10.89 -6.11 -1.54
C ALA A 215 9.46 -6.69 -1.57
N VAL A 216 9.31 -7.85 -2.18
CA VAL A 216 8.05 -8.56 -2.35
C VAL A 216 8.28 -10.06 -2.22
N GLU A 217 7.23 -10.76 -1.81
CA GLU A 217 7.19 -12.21 -1.64
C GLU A 217 6.16 -12.82 -2.60
N HIS A 218 6.28 -14.12 -2.83
CA HIS A 218 5.28 -14.91 -3.55
C HIS A 218 4.49 -15.73 -2.55
N SER A 219 3.16 -15.79 -2.68
CA SER A 219 2.32 -16.63 -1.79
C SER A 219 2.50 -18.13 -2.03
N GLN A 220 3.39 -18.53 -2.94
CA GLN A 220 3.50 -19.88 -3.51
C GLN A 220 2.26 -20.40 -4.26
N ASP A 221 1.17 -19.66 -4.28
CA ASP A 221 -0.04 -20.02 -5.04
C ASP A 221 0.02 -19.49 -6.48
N TYR A 222 -0.62 -20.21 -7.39
CA TYR A 222 -0.82 -19.81 -8.78
C TYR A 222 0.48 -19.57 -9.57
N CYS A 223 0.41 -18.75 -10.62
CA CYS A 223 1.45 -18.60 -11.62
C CYS A 223 2.64 -17.76 -11.10
N LYS A 224 3.77 -17.82 -11.81
CA LYS A 224 5.03 -17.11 -11.48
C LYS A 224 4.97 -15.57 -11.57
N ASN A 225 3.83 -14.97 -11.91
CA ASN A 225 3.71 -13.53 -12.11
C ASN A 225 3.02 -12.88 -10.92
N ILE A 226 3.70 -11.91 -10.31
CA ILE A 226 3.18 -11.15 -9.17
C ILE A 226 2.96 -9.68 -9.53
N HIS A 227 2.18 -8.99 -8.71
CA HIS A 227 1.90 -7.56 -8.83
C HIS A 227 2.65 -6.79 -7.75
N CYS A 228 3.49 -5.81 -8.14
CA CYS A 228 4.16 -4.97 -7.14
C CYS A 228 3.13 -4.04 -6.47
N PRO A 229 2.96 -4.09 -5.14
CA PRO A 229 1.95 -3.28 -4.47
C PRO A 229 2.27 -1.78 -4.48
N ARG A 230 3.55 -1.38 -4.63
CA ARG A 230 3.98 0.03 -4.73
C ARG A 230 3.74 0.61 -6.12
N CYS A 231 4.35 0.05 -7.16
CA CYS A 231 4.32 0.61 -8.52
C CYS A 231 3.25 0.03 -9.44
N ASN A 232 2.51 -0.98 -9.00
CA ASN A 232 1.48 -1.68 -9.77
C ASN A 232 1.95 -2.34 -11.08
N VAL A 233 3.25 -2.55 -11.24
CA VAL A 233 3.78 -3.29 -12.38
C VAL A 233 3.77 -4.78 -12.06
N SER A 234 3.29 -5.58 -13.01
CA SER A 234 3.39 -7.04 -12.92
C SER A 234 4.71 -7.53 -13.52
N PHE A 235 5.38 -8.43 -12.82
CA PHE A 235 6.64 -9.02 -13.27
C PHE A 235 6.73 -10.50 -12.86
N CYS A 236 7.65 -11.23 -13.48
CA CYS A 236 7.90 -12.62 -13.17
C CYS A 236 8.79 -12.73 -11.93
N PHE A 237 8.31 -13.40 -10.89
CA PHE A 237 9.07 -13.63 -9.66
C PHE A 237 10.29 -14.53 -9.87
N VAL A 238 10.23 -15.41 -10.87
CA VAL A 238 11.29 -16.36 -11.22
C VAL A 238 12.45 -15.67 -11.93
N CYS A 239 12.19 -14.93 -13.03
CA CYS A 239 13.25 -14.36 -13.87
C CYS A 239 13.42 -12.83 -13.74
N LEU A 240 12.61 -12.17 -12.90
CA LEU A 240 12.60 -10.72 -12.65
C LEU A 240 12.32 -9.82 -13.86
N LYS A 241 12.00 -10.39 -15.03
CA LYS A 241 11.53 -9.63 -16.20
C LYS A 241 10.08 -9.19 -16.01
N LEU A 242 9.73 -8.04 -16.60
CA LEU A 242 8.34 -7.57 -16.67
C LEU A 242 7.44 -8.65 -17.31
N LYS A 243 6.18 -8.75 -16.88
CA LYS A 243 5.24 -9.77 -17.38
C LYS A 243 5.13 -9.69 -18.90
N VAL A 244 4.99 -8.49 -19.46
CA VAL A 244 4.93 -8.22 -20.90
C VAL A 244 6.14 -8.74 -21.69
N THR A 245 7.31 -8.84 -21.05
CA THR A 245 8.53 -9.35 -21.67
C THR A 245 8.66 -10.85 -21.45
N CYS A 246 8.42 -11.33 -20.23
CA CYS A 246 8.52 -12.74 -19.87
C CYS A 246 7.53 -13.60 -20.68
N SER A 247 6.29 -13.14 -20.82
CA SER A 247 5.21 -13.86 -21.52
C SER A 247 5.47 -14.09 -23.00
N LYS A 248 6.41 -13.36 -23.62
CA LYS A 248 6.84 -13.61 -25.01
C LYS A 248 7.62 -14.92 -25.17
N THR A 249 8.23 -15.39 -24.08
CA THR A 249 9.17 -16.53 -24.11
C THR A 249 8.73 -17.70 -23.23
N SER A 250 7.70 -17.54 -22.40
CA SER A 250 7.31 -18.56 -21.44
C SER A 250 5.90 -18.31 -20.90
N SER A 251 5.11 -19.38 -20.78
CA SER A 251 3.76 -19.32 -20.22
C SER A 251 3.78 -19.07 -18.70
N PRO A 252 2.67 -18.60 -18.08
CA PRO A 252 2.64 -18.29 -16.65
C PRO A 252 2.96 -19.47 -15.70
N TYR A 253 2.69 -20.70 -16.13
CA TYR A 253 2.85 -21.92 -15.32
C TYR A 253 4.06 -22.79 -15.74
N ALA A 254 4.86 -22.34 -16.71
CA ALA A 254 6.11 -22.98 -17.09
C ALA A 254 7.31 -22.23 -16.50
N ILE A 255 8.41 -22.93 -16.22
CA ILE A 255 9.68 -22.27 -15.89
C ILE A 255 10.16 -21.38 -17.05
N CYS A 256 10.83 -20.28 -16.73
CA CYS A 256 11.43 -19.40 -17.72
C CYS A 256 12.63 -20.09 -18.41
N PRO A 257 12.87 -19.89 -19.71
CA PRO A 257 14.04 -20.45 -20.40
C PRO A 257 15.38 -20.08 -19.76
N SER A 258 15.45 -18.90 -19.14
CA SER A 258 16.62 -18.44 -18.38
C SER A 258 16.75 -19.07 -16.98
N GLY A 259 15.85 -19.98 -16.61
CA GLY A 259 15.74 -20.51 -15.25
C GLY A 259 15.33 -19.46 -14.22
N VAL A 260 15.60 -19.80 -12.96
CA VAL A 260 15.46 -18.91 -11.80
C VAL A 260 16.59 -17.88 -11.81
N ALA A 261 16.26 -16.60 -11.75
CA ALA A 261 17.26 -15.53 -11.69
C ALA A 261 18.09 -15.63 -10.38
N PRO A 262 19.38 -15.26 -10.40
CA PRO A 262 20.19 -15.22 -9.19
C PRO A 262 19.65 -14.21 -8.18
N ARG A 263 20.13 -14.30 -6.93
CA ARG A 263 19.80 -13.32 -5.87
C ARG A 263 20.25 -11.93 -6.30
N GLN A 264 19.42 -10.93 -5.99
CA GLN A 264 19.68 -9.56 -6.40
C GLN A 264 20.82 -8.97 -5.56
N THR A 265 21.82 -8.39 -6.24
CA THR A 265 22.99 -7.73 -5.64
C THR A 265 22.86 -6.21 -5.61
N SER A 266 21.77 -5.67 -6.16
CA SER A 266 21.44 -4.25 -6.14
C SER A 266 19.92 -4.04 -6.11
N ILE A 267 19.50 -2.86 -5.65
CA ILE A 267 18.10 -2.43 -5.64
C ILE A 267 17.95 -1.29 -6.64
N PRO A 268 17.03 -1.37 -7.61
CA PRO A 268 16.85 -0.32 -8.59
C PRO A 268 16.36 0.98 -7.93
N LEU A 269 16.91 2.11 -8.36
CA LEU A 269 16.44 3.43 -7.93
C LEU A 269 15.09 3.73 -8.56
N TRP A 270 14.09 3.97 -7.71
CA TRP A 270 12.75 4.24 -8.19
C TRP A 270 12.62 5.68 -8.68
N LYS A 271 12.46 5.84 -10.00
CA LYS A 271 12.06 7.13 -10.59
C LYS A 271 10.54 7.27 -10.45
N ARG A 272 10.08 8.01 -9.44
CA ARG A 272 8.66 8.37 -9.30
C ARG A 272 8.26 9.11 -10.58
N LYS A 273 7.23 8.62 -11.28
CA LYS A 273 6.60 9.32 -12.40
C LYS A 273 5.48 10.20 -11.87
#